data_AF-M1PB59-F1
#
_entry.id   AF-M1PB59-F1
#
_cell.length_a   1.000
_cell.length_b   1.000
_cell.length_c   1.000
_cell.angle_alpha   90.00
_cell.angle_beta   90.00
_cell.angle_gamma   90.00
#
_symmetry.space_group_name_H-M   'P 1'
#
loop_
_entity.id
_entity.type
_entity.pdbx_description
1 polymer ?
#
loop_
_entity_poly.entity_id
_entity_poly.type
_entity_poly.pdbx_seq_one_letter_code
_entity_poly.pdbx_strand_id
1 'polypeptide(L)'
;MAAPTEESEQWLTAHNYYRKLHGVPSVVWSEKVAASALVHAKTCPSGHSGSRYGENLAWASYDMGIGSTVKMWYDEEALYDYEEPGYIPGVGHFTQVVWKATEEIGCAHISGCRSGKSLRANIWVCQYSPPGNFRRRFPENVLSPLVEKR
;
A
#
# COMPACT_ATOMS: atom_id res chain seq x y z
N MET A 1 -13.69 2.68 -20.18
CA MET A 1 -12.60 2.30 -19.26
C MET A 1 -12.36 0.82 -19.47
N ALA A 2 -11.12 0.37 -19.60
CA ALA A 2 -10.82 -1.07 -19.70
C ALA A 2 -11.19 -1.76 -18.38
N ALA A 3 -11.63 -3.02 -18.45
CA ALA A 3 -11.88 -3.81 -17.25
C ALA A 3 -10.56 -4.05 -16.49
N PRO A 4 -10.60 -4.15 -15.15
CA PRO A 4 -9.45 -4.55 -14.35
C PRO A 4 -8.85 -5.86 -14.86
N THR A 5 -7.52 -5.97 -14.88
CA THR A 5 -6.81 -7.23 -15.09
C THR A 5 -6.90 -8.11 -13.84
N GLU A 6 -6.66 -9.41 -13.97
CA GLU A 6 -6.60 -10.35 -12.83
C GLU A 6 -5.63 -9.85 -11.73
N GLU A 7 -4.49 -9.26 -12.11
CA GLU A 7 -3.54 -8.69 -11.16
C GLU A 7 -4.14 -7.50 -10.39
N SER A 8 -4.78 -6.56 -11.09
CA SER A 8 -5.40 -5.40 -10.44
C SER A 8 -6.55 -5.79 -9.50
N GLU A 9 -7.29 -6.86 -9.82
CA GLU A 9 -8.33 -7.41 -8.94
C GLU A 9 -7.74 -8.00 -7.66
N GLN A 10 -6.56 -8.65 -7.73
CA GLN A 10 -5.86 -9.15 -6.54
C GLN A 10 -5.42 -8.00 -5.62
N TRP A 11 -4.88 -6.92 -6.18
CA TRP A 11 -4.50 -5.72 -5.42
C TRP A 11 -5.72 -5.10 -4.73
N LEU A 12 -6.81 -4.91 -5.47
CA LEU A 12 -8.06 -4.36 -4.95
C LEU A 12 -8.66 -5.25 -3.87
N THR A 13 -8.73 -6.55 -4.10
CA THR A 13 -9.30 -7.51 -3.15
C THR A 13 -8.53 -7.48 -1.83
N ALA A 14 -7.19 -7.52 -1.89
CA ALA A 14 -6.35 -7.51 -0.70
C ALA A 14 -6.48 -6.20 0.09
N HIS A 15 -6.46 -5.03 -0.57
CA HIS A 15 -6.64 -3.74 0.11
C HIS A 15 -8.04 -3.59 0.68
N ASN A 16 -9.07 -3.91 -0.10
CA ASN A 16 -10.46 -3.70 0.28
C ASN A 16 -10.91 -4.66 1.38
N TYR A 17 -10.29 -5.83 1.51
CA TYR A 17 -10.45 -6.69 2.67
C TYR A 17 -10.11 -5.96 3.98
N TYR A 18 -8.91 -5.38 4.08
CA TYR A 18 -8.48 -4.67 5.29
C TYR A 18 -9.23 -3.37 5.49
N ARG A 19 -9.46 -2.58 4.44
CA ARG A 19 -10.26 -1.34 4.54
C ARG A 19 -11.65 -1.57 5.10
N LYS A 20 -12.29 -2.69 4.73
CA LYS A 20 -13.59 -3.09 5.28
C LYS A 20 -13.53 -3.34 6.80
N LEU A 21 -12.44 -3.90 7.32
CA LEU A 21 -12.28 -4.11 8.77
C LEU A 21 -12.31 -2.80 9.56
N HIS A 22 -11.89 -1.68 8.95
CA HIS A 22 -11.87 -0.34 9.54
C HIS A 22 -13.11 0.51 9.17
N GLY A 23 -14.07 -0.05 8.43
CA GLY A 23 -15.26 0.67 8.00
C GLY A 23 -14.97 1.85 7.06
N VAL A 24 -13.83 1.86 6.37
CA VAL A 24 -13.50 2.90 5.40
C VAL A 24 -13.90 2.47 3.98
N PRO A 25 -14.23 3.40 3.06
CA PRO A 25 -14.67 3.07 1.71
C PRO A 25 -13.64 2.24 0.94
N SER A 26 -14.10 1.32 0.08
CA SER A 26 -13.21 0.60 -0.83
C SER A 26 -12.52 1.54 -1.82
N VAL A 27 -11.27 1.25 -2.14
CA VAL A 27 -10.55 1.90 -3.25
C VAL A 27 -10.90 1.24 -4.58
N VAL A 28 -10.72 1.99 -5.66
CA VAL A 28 -10.84 1.51 -7.05
C VAL A 28 -9.48 1.53 -7.75
N TRP A 29 -9.36 0.80 -8.85
CA TRP A 29 -8.12 0.76 -9.63
C TRP A 29 -8.01 1.97 -10.56
N SER A 30 -6.81 2.53 -10.64
CA SER A 30 -6.50 3.66 -11.52
C SER A 30 -5.28 3.34 -12.38
N GLU A 31 -5.52 3.16 -13.68
CA GLU A 31 -4.47 2.89 -14.68
C GLU A 31 -3.39 3.98 -14.69
N LYS A 32 -3.78 5.23 -14.44
CA LYS A 32 -2.85 6.36 -14.36
C LYS A 32 -1.90 6.25 -13.16
N VAL A 33 -2.43 5.82 -12.01
CA VAL A 33 -1.64 5.62 -10.80
C VAL A 33 -0.75 4.38 -10.97
N ALA A 34 -1.28 3.30 -11.56
CA ALA A 34 -0.54 2.07 -11.82
C ALA A 34 0.62 2.29 -12.78
N ALA A 35 0.43 3.07 -13.85
CA ALA A 35 1.50 3.43 -14.78
C ALA A 35 2.64 4.17 -14.07
N SER A 36 2.34 5.06 -13.12
CA SER A 36 3.33 5.76 -12.29
C SER A 36 4.07 4.81 -11.36
N ALA A 37 3.36 3.91 -10.67
CA ALA A 37 3.96 2.88 -9.84
C ALA A 37 4.88 1.94 -10.64
N LEU A 38 4.48 1.56 -11.86
CA LEU A 38 5.28 0.74 -12.77
C LEU A 38 6.57 1.43 -13.22
N VAL A 39 6.50 2.73 -13.55
CA VAL A 39 7.69 3.51 -13.90
C VAL A 39 8.68 3.48 -12.75
N HIS A 40 8.23 3.68 -11.52
CA HIS A 40 9.10 3.60 -10.34
C HIS A 40 9.66 2.19 -10.13
N ALA A 41 8.81 1.16 -10.09
CA ALA A 41 9.20 -0.22 -9.84
C ALA A 41 10.26 -0.72 -10.83
N LYS A 42 10.16 -0.34 -12.12
CA LYS A 42 11.14 -0.69 -13.18
C LYS A 42 12.54 -0.15 -12.93
N THR A 43 12.70 0.88 -12.11
CA THR A 43 14.02 1.42 -11.73
C THR A 43 14.74 0.60 -10.67
N CYS A 44 14.07 -0.42 -10.11
CA CYS A 44 14.59 -1.18 -8.97
C CYS A 44 15.02 -0.26 -7.80
N PRO A 45 14.12 0.61 -7.31
CA PRO A 45 14.46 1.73 -6.45
C PRO A 45 14.83 1.31 -5.03
N SER A 46 15.82 2.00 -4.45
CA SER A 46 16.20 1.88 -3.03
C SER A 46 15.38 2.78 -2.10
N GLY A 47 14.37 3.48 -2.61
CA GLY A 47 13.55 4.41 -1.84
C GLY A 47 12.29 4.85 -2.59
N HIS A 48 11.55 5.79 -2.00
CA HIS A 48 10.30 6.26 -2.56
C HIS A 48 10.46 7.11 -3.82
N SER A 49 9.45 7.11 -4.69
CA SER A 49 9.48 7.83 -5.98
C SER A 49 9.50 9.35 -5.86
N GLY A 50 9.04 9.89 -4.73
CA GLY A 50 8.77 11.33 -4.60
C GLY A 50 7.64 11.83 -5.51
N SER A 51 6.83 10.92 -6.07
CA SER A 51 5.69 11.29 -6.89
C SER A 51 4.62 12.04 -6.08
N ARG A 52 3.60 12.57 -6.77
CA ARG A 52 2.45 13.23 -6.13
C ARG A 52 1.49 12.28 -5.38
N TYR A 53 1.70 10.97 -5.48
CA TYR A 53 0.84 9.96 -4.88
C TYR A 53 1.40 9.51 -3.53
N GLY A 54 0.55 8.93 -2.68
CA GLY A 54 1.04 8.15 -1.53
C GLY A 54 1.73 6.90 -2.05
N GLU A 55 2.59 6.26 -1.26
CA GLU A 55 3.36 5.11 -1.76
C GLU A 55 3.72 4.11 -0.66
N ASN A 56 3.48 2.83 -0.94
CA ASN A 56 4.00 1.71 -0.18
C ASN A 56 4.96 0.91 -1.07
N LEU A 57 6.04 0.39 -0.47
CA LEU A 57 7.09 -0.33 -1.18
C LEU A 57 7.51 -1.57 -0.38
N ALA A 58 7.68 -2.70 -1.06
CA ALA A 58 8.19 -3.91 -0.45
C ALA A 58 9.26 -4.57 -1.34
N TRP A 59 10.27 -5.17 -0.70
CA TRP A 59 11.31 -5.95 -1.35
C TRP A 59 11.37 -7.35 -0.73
N ALA A 60 11.55 -8.37 -1.56
CA ALA A 60 11.82 -9.73 -1.10
C ALA A 60 12.70 -10.50 -2.09
N SER A 61 13.54 -11.41 -1.59
CA SER A 61 14.35 -12.31 -2.43
C SER A 61 13.55 -13.44 -3.08
N TYR A 62 12.29 -13.62 -2.66
CA TYR A 62 11.33 -14.59 -3.17
C TYR A 62 10.05 -13.86 -3.60
N ASP A 63 9.16 -14.55 -4.30
CA ASP A 63 7.84 -14.00 -4.63
C ASP A 63 6.89 -14.20 -3.43
N MET A 64 6.49 -13.09 -2.80
CA MET A 64 5.54 -13.13 -1.68
C MET A 64 4.09 -13.30 -2.14
N GLY A 65 3.79 -12.92 -3.39
CA GLY A 65 2.43 -12.70 -3.87
C GLY A 65 1.79 -11.43 -3.31
N ILE A 66 0.79 -10.92 -4.06
CA ILE A 66 0.10 -9.64 -3.77
C ILE A 66 -0.59 -9.64 -2.40
N GLY A 67 -1.33 -10.69 -2.08
CA GLY A 67 -2.07 -10.78 -0.82
C GLY A 67 -1.15 -10.71 0.41
N SER A 68 -0.03 -11.43 0.38
CA SER A 68 0.97 -11.41 1.46
C SER A 68 1.66 -10.07 1.59
N THR A 69 1.95 -9.39 0.46
CA THR A 69 2.53 -8.04 0.47
C THR A 69 1.60 -7.04 1.16
N VAL A 70 0.31 -7.02 0.80
CA VAL A 70 -0.66 -6.11 1.43
C VAL A 70 -0.87 -6.47 2.90
N LYS A 71 -0.89 -7.77 3.24
CA LYS A 71 -0.92 -8.22 4.65
C LYS A 71 0.30 -7.70 5.42
N MET A 72 1.50 -7.81 4.88
CA MET A 72 2.73 -7.33 5.53
C MET A 72 2.65 -5.82 5.80
N TRP A 73 2.17 -5.03 4.83
CA TRP A 73 1.93 -3.60 5.04
C TRP A 73 0.88 -3.35 6.12
N TYR A 74 -0.19 -4.14 6.15
CA TYR A 74 -1.24 -4.02 7.15
C TYR A 74 -0.79 -4.46 8.56
N ASP A 75 0.08 -5.45 8.68
CA ASP A 75 0.52 -6.02 9.97
C ASP A 75 1.23 -4.98 10.87
N GLU A 76 1.68 -3.87 10.31
CA GLU A 76 2.14 -2.68 11.05
C GLU A 76 1.05 -2.09 11.99
N GLU A 77 -0.23 -2.41 11.77
CA GLU A 77 -1.34 -2.05 12.66
C GLU A 77 -1.11 -2.45 14.11
N ALA A 78 -0.38 -3.54 14.36
CA ALA A 78 -0.02 -3.98 15.70
C ALA A 78 0.83 -2.97 16.48
N LEU A 79 1.45 -2.00 15.79
CA LEU A 79 2.24 -0.93 16.39
C LEU A 79 1.45 0.39 16.49
N TYR A 80 0.26 0.48 15.92
CA TYR A 80 -0.50 1.73 15.86
C TYR A 80 -1.29 1.98 17.15
N ASP A 81 -1.06 3.14 17.76
CA ASP A 81 -1.84 3.61 18.90
C ASP A 81 -3.03 4.45 18.42
N TYR A 82 -4.25 3.94 18.63
CA TYR A 82 -5.48 4.65 18.25
C TYR A 82 -5.86 5.76 19.24
N GLU A 83 -5.35 5.73 20.47
CA GLU A 83 -5.55 6.78 21.48
C GLU A 83 -4.61 7.96 21.25
N GLU A 84 -3.43 7.71 20.67
CA GLU A 84 -2.48 8.73 20.23
C GLU A 84 -2.26 8.70 18.70
N PRO A 85 -3.29 9.03 17.90
CA PRO A 85 -3.27 8.85 16.46
C PRO A 85 -2.23 9.75 15.78
N GLY A 86 -1.28 9.13 15.08
CA GLY A 86 -0.23 9.87 14.38
C GLY A 86 0.72 8.99 13.60
N TYR A 87 1.70 9.62 12.96
CA TYR A 87 2.80 8.89 12.33
C TYR A 87 3.83 8.52 13.38
N ILE A 88 4.18 7.23 13.43
CA ILE A 88 5.41 6.73 14.04
C ILE A 88 6.21 5.92 13.02
N PRO A 89 7.53 5.75 13.20
CA PRO A 89 8.30 4.83 12.36
C PRO A 89 7.69 3.42 12.41
N GLY A 90 7.41 2.85 11.23
CA GLY A 90 6.89 1.48 11.12
C GLY A 90 5.37 1.34 11.14
N VAL A 91 4.58 2.42 11.03
CA VAL A 91 3.11 2.35 10.79
C VAL A 91 2.67 2.95 9.45
N GLY A 92 3.62 3.47 8.68
CA GLY A 92 3.35 4.24 7.47
C GLY A 92 2.63 3.43 6.39
N HIS A 93 2.96 2.14 6.25
CA HIS A 93 2.33 1.29 5.26
C HIS A 93 0.90 0.94 5.65
N PHE A 94 0.68 0.55 6.92
CA PHE A 94 -0.67 0.25 7.44
C PHE A 94 -1.59 1.46 7.28
N THR A 95 -1.16 2.60 7.81
CA THR A 95 -1.95 3.84 7.81
C THR A 95 -2.32 4.27 6.39
N GLN A 96 -1.44 4.04 5.40
CA GLN A 96 -1.74 4.30 4.00
C GLN A 96 -2.76 3.31 3.40
N VAL A 97 -2.68 2.00 3.74
CA VAL A 97 -3.65 0.98 3.27
C VAL A 97 -5.07 1.33 3.72
N VAL A 98 -5.24 1.74 4.98
CA VAL A 98 -6.56 2.03 5.57
C VAL A 98 -6.95 3.50 5.51
N TRP A 99 -6.16 4.36 4.86
CA TRP A 99 -6.41 5.79 4.82
C TRP A 99 -7.78 6.10 4.18
N LYS A 100 -8.72 6.60 4.98
CA LYS A 100 -10.13 6.78 4.57
C LYS A 100 -10.31 7.61 3.30
N ALA A 101 -9.59 8.73 3.19
CA ALA A 101 -9.71 9.65 2.07
C ALA A 101 -9.02 9.18 0.78
N THR A 102 -8.27 8.07 0.80
CA THR A 102 -7.74 7.48 -0.43
C THR A 102 -8.88 6.82 -1.20
N GLU A 103 -8.99 7.14 -2.49
CA GLU A 103 -10.08 6.68 -3.37
C GLU A 103 -9.59 5.70 -4.43
N GLU A 104 -8.38 5.91 -4.93
CA GLU A 104 -7.79 5.15 -6.03
C GLU A 104 -6.43 4.56 -5.60
N ILE A 105 -6.15 3.35 -6.11
CA ILE A 105 -4.82 2.76 -6.06
C ILE A 105 -4.36 2.33 -7.44
N GLY A 106 -3.04 2.27 -7.60
CA GLY A 106 -2.42 1.63 -8.73
C GLY A 106 -1.07 1.07 -8.32
N CYS A 107 -0.81 -0.17 -8.69
CA CYS A 107 0.32 -0.94 -8.19
C CYS A 107 1.11 -1.58 -9.33
N ALA A 108 2.33 -2.01 -9.02
CA ALA A 108 3.20 -2.75 -9.92
C ALA A 108 4.07 -3.74 -9.14
N HIS A 109 4.31 -4.89 -9.75
CA HIS A 109 5.28 -5.88 -9.31
C HIS A 109 6.35 -6.06 -10.39
N ILE A 110 7.63 -5.99 -10.01
CA ILE A 110 8.76 -6.29 -10.89
C ILE A 110 9.62 -7.37 -10.22
N SER A 111 9.84 -8.46 -10.95
CA SER A 111 10.77 -9.52 -10.55
C SER A 111 12.16 -9.29 -11.14
N GLY A 112 13.17 -9.90 -10.51
CA GLY A 112 14.54 -9.90 -11.04
C GLY A 112 15.28 -8.57 -10.92
N CYS A 113 14.80 -7.66 -10.07
CA CYS A 113 15.51 -6.45 -9.75
C CYS A 113 16.86 -6.76 -9.08
N ARG A 114 17.91 -6.04 -9.48
CA ARG A 114 19.25 -6.21 -8.90
C ARG A 114 19.41 -5.22 -7.76
N SER A 115 19.46 -5.71 -6.53
CA SER A 115 19.89 -4.91 -5.37
C SER A 115 21.34 -5.23 -5.03
N GLY A 116 22.22 -4.24 -5.15
CA GLY A 116 23.65 -4.40 -4.84
C GLY A 116 24.34 -5.50 -5.67
N LYS A 117 25.17 -6.32 -5.01
CA LYS A 117 26.18 -7.17 -5.67
C LYS A 117 25.75 -8.54 -6.20
N SER A 118 24.52 -9.06 -6.02
CA SER A 118 24.09 -10.29 -6.75
C SER A 118 22.67 -10.84 -6.47
N LEU A 119 21.89 -10.30 -5.53
CA LEU A 119 20.58 -10.89 -5.24
C LEU A 119 19.53 -10.31 -6.17
N ARG A 120 18.93 -11.18 -6.99
CA ARG A 120 17.67 -10.89 -7.67
C ARG A 120 16.60 -10.80 -6.60
N ALA A 121 15.90 -9.68 -6.57
CA ALA A 121 14.80 -9.47 -5.68
C ALA A 121 13.57 -9.03 -6.47
N ASN A 122 12.42 -9.27 -5.86
CA ASN A 122 11.14 -8.82 -6.33
C ASN A 122 10.82 -7.51 -5.59
N ILE A 123 10.21 -6.57 -6.30
CA ILE A 123 9.73 -5.32 -5.75
C ILE A 123 8.24 -5.18 -6.03
N TRP A 124 7.50 -4.78 -5.00
CA TRP A 124 6.09 -4.39 -5.10
C TRP A 124 5.98 -2.92 -4.73
N VAL A 125 5.30 -2.15 -5.57
CA VAL A 125 5.03 -0.73 -5.36
C VAL A 125 3.54 -0.52 -5.52
N CYS A 126 2.88 0.07 -4.53
CA CYS A 126 1.53 0.59 -4.65
C CYS A 126 1.54 2.10 -4.44
N GLN A 127 0.87 2.83 -5.32
CA GLN A 127 0.63 4.25 -5.18
C GLN A 127 -0.85 4.53 -4.90
N TYR A 128 -1.11 5.58 -4.13
CA TYR A 128 -2.42 5.89 -3.54
C TYR A 128 -2.84 7.33 -3.91
N SER A 129 -4.09 7.51 -4.34
CA SER A 129 -4.64 8.83 -4.69
C SER A 129 -6.02 9.05 -4.07
N PRO A 130 -6.26 10.20 -3.40
CA PRO A 130 -5.28 11.11 -2.84
C PRO A 130 -4.24 10.44 -1.92
N PRO A 131 -3.04 11.03 -1.72
CA PRO A 131 -2.04 10.51 -0.78
C PRO A 131 -2.58 10.48 0.66
N GLY A 132 -2.10 9.51 1.45
CA GLY A 132 -2.36 9.42 2.89
C GLY A 132 -1.27 10.06 3.74
N ASN A 133 -1.28 9.73 5.04
CA ASN A 133 -0.22 10.03 6.01
C ASN A 133 0.09 11.52 6.22
N PHE A 134 -0.90 12.38 6.03
CA PHE A 134 -0.78 13.79 6.41
C PHE A 134 -0.84 13.94 7.93
N ARG A 135 0.25 14.47 8.54
CA ARG A 135 0.46 14.57 10.00
C ARG A 135 -0.74 15.04 10.84
N ARG A 136 -1.61 15.90 10.31
CA ARG A 136 -2.75 16.48 11.04
C ARG A 136 -4.10 15.88 10.66
N ARG A 137 -4.09 14.75 9.94
CA ARG A 137 -5.29 14.15 9.36
C ARG A 137 -5.49 12.69 9.75
N PHE A 138 -4.69 12.17 10.69
CA PHE A 138 -4.75 10.78 11.13
C PHE A 138 -6.09 10.42 11.82
N PRO A 139 -6.60 11.21 12.79
CA PRO A 139 -7.81 10.86 13.53
C PRO A 139 -9.04 10.61 12.64
N GLU A 140 -9.18 11.34 11.54
CA GLU A 140 -10.31 11.19 10.62
C GLU A 140 -10.08 10.15 9.51
N ASN A 141 -8.84 9.67 9.34
CA ASN A 141 -8.47 8.77 8.24
C ASN A 141 -8.05 7.37 8.66
N VAL A 142 -7.57 7.17 9.88
CA VAL A 142 -7.13 5.87 10.39
C VAL A 142 -8.05 5.49 11.55
N LEU A 143 -9.17 4.85 11.21
CA LEU A 143 -10.21 4.48 12.17
C LEU A 143 -9.84 3.17 12.86
N SER A 144 -10.28 2.95 14.10
CA SER A 144 -10.14 1.65 14.75
C SER A 144 -10.95 0.55 14.01
N PRO A 145 -10.52 -0.72 14.08
CA PRO A 145 -11.28 -1.84 13.52
C PRO A 145 -12.72 -1.92 14.10
N LEU A 146 -13.69 -2.29 13.27
CA LEU A 146 -15.11 -2.38 13.62
C LEU A 146 -15.46 -3.49 14.63
N VAL A 147 -14.57 -4.45 14.83
CA VAL A 147 -14.72 -5.50 15.84
C VAL A 147 -13.47 -5.47 16.70
N GLU A 148 -13.64 -5.29 18.01
CA GLU A 148 -12.53 -5.43 18.94
C GLU A 148 -11.92 -6.83 18.79
N LYS A 149 -10.58 -6.89 18.70
CA LYS A 149 -9.84 -8.14 18.79
C LYS A 149 -10.15 -8.74 20.17
N ARG A 150 -11.02 -9.76 20.22
CA ARG A 150 -11.16 -10.61 21.41
C ARG A 150 -9.90 -11.41 21.64
#